data_AF-A0A1T2XFS0-F1
#
_entry.id   AF-A0A1T2XFS0-F1
#
_cell.length_a   1.000
_cell.length_b   1.000
_cell.length_c   1.000
_cell.angle_alpha   90.00
_cell.angle_beta   90.00
_cell.angle_gamma   90.00
#
_symmetry.space_group_name_H-M   'P 1'
#
loop_
_entity.id
_entity.type
_entity.pdbx_description
1 polymer ?
#
loop_
_entity_poly.entity_id
_entity_poly.type
_entity_poly.pdbx_seq_one_letter_code
_entity_poly.pdbx_strand_id
1 'polypeptide(L)'
;MNIPLWQDQPALQGFNEGCPSVTPYLLEGEGPFPAVIVCPGGGYTHRAVHEGEPVAKWLNAIGISAFVLHYRVTPAQYPSQLHDAQRAIRTIRHRGTEWNIDPERIGMLGFSAGGHLASMAGTSFDNGNPQANDPIERYSSRPDVLVLCYPLITMGEFTNASCKSVLMGERQNDSALIELLSSEKQVTEETPPIFMWITADDPVVQAENCLMFAAALRKFRVSFEMHLFESGPHGLGLASGDREAQAWTKLCEAWFKSRNFLLVERVIDEYTTVGQLLANDYSRPVLERYLPDLLASPKIDYIKAFSLKSLFNLSDPMFTDEKLADILKDLKSGAKK
;
A
#
# COMPACT_ATOMS: atom_id res chain seq x y z
N MET A 1 9.66 19.10 -4.22
CA MET A 1 9.55 19.53 -5.64
C MET A 1 8.61 18.55 -6.33
N ASN A 2 7.70 19.01 -7.19
CA ASN A 2 6.79 18.12 -7.92
C ASN A 2 7.51 17.53 -9.14
N ILE A 3 7.35 16.22 -9.34
CA ILE A 3 7.93 15.46 -10.45
C ILE A 3 6.81 15.13 -11.43
N PRO A 4 6.81 15.71 -12.65
CA PRO A 4 5.80 15.39 -13.67
C PRO A 4 5.77 13.91 -14.01
N LEU A 5 4.58 13.35 -14.22
CA LEU A 5 4.37 11.96 -14.64
C LEU A 5 4.65 11.73 -16.13
N TRP A 6 4.55 12.80 -16.92
CA TRP A 6 4.85 12.81 -18.35
C TRP A 6 5.82 13.95 -18.67
N GLN A 7 6.83 13.64 -19.47
CA GLN A 7 7.80 14.63 -19.93
C GLN A 7 7.23 15.54 -21.04
N ASP A 8 6.34 15.00 -21.89
CA ASP A 8 5.92 15.66 -23.14
C ASP A 8 4.39 15.85 -23.30
N GLN A 9 3.59 15.65 -22.24
CA GLN A 9 2.15 15.94 -22.31
C GLN A 9 1.90 17.43 -22.06
N PRO A 10 1.16 18.15 -22.94
CA PRO A 10 0.80 19.53 -22.67
C PRO A 10 -0.02 19.59 -21.37
N ALA A 11 0.29 20.57 -20.52
CA ALA A 11 -0.58 20.91 -19.39
C ALA A 11 -2.00 21.08 -19.92
N LEU A 12 -2.99 20.46 -19.27
CA LEU A 12 -4.38 20.67 -19.65
C LEU A 12 -4.68 22.17 -19.57
N GLN A 13 -5.12 22.78 -20.67
CA GLN A 13 -5.57 24.16 -20.65
C GLN A 13 -6.91 24.24 -19.89
N GLY A 14 -6.88 24.88 -18.73
CA GLY A 14 -8.01 25.03 -17.82
C GLY A 14 -7.53 25.48 -16.45
N PHE A 15 -8.37 26.17 -15.68
CA PHE A 15 -7.99 26.85 -14.44
C PHE A 15 -7.28 25.92 -13.44
N ASN A 16 -6.07 26.34 -13.04
CA ASN A 16 -5.30 25.87 -11.88
C ASN A 16 -4.69 24.45 -11.90
N GLU A 17 -4.01 23.97 -12.95
CA GLU A 17 -2.90 23.00 -12.75
C GLU A 17 -2.00 22.77 -13.95
N GLY A 18 -0.71 22.53 -13.69
CA GLY A 18 0.29 22.09 -14.68
C GLY A 18 0.15 20.61 -15.04
N CYS A 19 1.22 19.99 -15.53
CA CYS A 19 1.27 18.54 -15.82
C CYS A 19 1.02 17.74 -14.52
N PRO A 20 0.15 16.71 -14.52
CA PRO A 20 -0.01 15.80 -13.38
C PRO A 20 1.34 15.25 -12.91
N SER A 21 1.52 15.18 -11.60
CA SER A 21 2.83 15.01 -10.97
C SER A 21 2.73 14.26 -9.65
N VAL A 22 3.88 13.86 -9.10
CA VAL A 22 4.01 13.34 -7.74
C VAL A 22 4.91 14.25 -6.91
N THR A 23 4.56 14.47 -5.65
CA THR A 23 5.48 15.07 -4.66
C THR A 23 6.08 13.93 -3.83
N PRO A 24 7.39 13.66 -3.93
CA PRO A 24 8.04 12.61 -3.16
C PRO A 24 8.31 13.07 -1.71
N TYR A 25 8.07 12.15 -0.78
CA TYR A 25 8.41 12.21 0.64
C TYR A 25 9.18 10.93 0.98
N LEU A 26 10.46 10.92 0.58
CA LEU A 26 11.31 9.74 0.67
C LEU A 26 11.94 9.61 2.06
N LEU A 27 12.09 8.38 2.51
CA LEU A 27 12.94 8.05 3.65
C LEU A 27 14.41 8.03 3.23
N GLU A 28 15.27 8.42 4.17
CA GLU A 28 16.73 8.32 4.05
C GLU A 28 17.24 7.11 4.83
N GLY A 29 18.37 6.53 4.41
CA GLY A 29 19.02 5.42 5.10
C GLY A 29 19.05 4.11 4.32
N GLU A 30 19.24 3.01 5.03
CA GLU A 30 19.34 1.66 4.46
C GLU A 30 17.94 1.16 4.06
N GLY A 31 17.70 1.10 2.75
CA GLY A 31 16.48 0.56 2.15
C GLY A 31 16.74 -0.81 1.51
N PRO A 32 15.96 -1.22 0.50
CA PRO A 32 14.91 -0.45 -0.15
C PRO A 32 13.63 -0.34 0.71
N PHE A 33 13.04 0.85 0.75
CA PHE A 33 11.83 1.13 1.52
C PHE A 33 10.56 0.74 0.76
N PRO A 34 9.49 0.31 1.45
CA PRO A 34 8.18 0.25 0.83
C PRO A 34 7.70 1.67 0.50
N ALA A 35 6.83 1.80 -0.50
CA ALA A 35 6.27 3.09 -0.88
C ALA A 35 4.74 3.07 -0.94
N VAL A 36 4.11 4.19 -0.60
CA VAL A 36 2.66 4.39 -0.75
C VAL A 36 2.37 5.69 -1.50
N ILE A 37 1.54 5.57 -2.54
CA ILE A 37 1.03 6.71 -3.29
C ILE A 37 -0.25 7.20 -2.62
N VAL A 38 -0.23 8.43 -2.12
CA VAL A 38 -1.37 9.08 -1.48
C VAL A 38 -2.21 9.80 -2.54
N CYS A 39 -3.48 9.45 -2.63
CA CYS A 39 -4.50 10.06 -3.48
C CYS A 39 -5.50 10.83 -2.60
N PRO A 40 -5.34 12.16 -2.48
CA PRO A 40 -6.30 12.98 -1.74
C PRO A 40 -7.71 12.89 -2.31
N GLY A 41 -8.72 13.17 -1.50
CA GLY A 41 -10.09 13.40 -1.94
C GLY A 41 -10.27 14.78 -2.58
N GLY A 42 -11.52 15.24 -2.65
CA GLY A 42 -11.89 16.52 -3.29
C GLY A 42 -12.89 16.38 -4.44
N GLY A 43 -13.60 15.25 -4.50
CA GLY A 43 -14.74 15.05 -5.41
C GLY A 43 -14.41 15.18 -6.90
N TYR A 44 -13.16 14.89 -7.29
CA TYR A 44 -12.62 15.14 -8.64
C TYR A 44 -12.63 16.60 -9.09
N THR A 45 -12.89 17.56 -8.20
CA THR A 45 -12.87 19.01 -8.49
C THR A 45 -11.59 19.69 -8.03
N HIS A 46 -10.96 19.15 -6.98
CA HIS A 46 -9.70 19.60 -6.41
C HIS A 46 -9.06 18.41 -5.65
N ARG A 47 -7.91 18.66 -5.02
CA ARG A 47 -7.25 17.71 -4.12
C ARG A 47 -7.16 18.29 -2.72
N ALA A 48 -7.72 17.59 -1.74
CA ALA A 48 -7.75 18.07 -0.35
C ALA A 48 -6.35 18.06 0.28
N VAL A 49 -5.88 19.23 0.73
CA VAL A 49 -4.49 19.39 1.23
C VAL A 49 -4.24 18.56 2.49
N HIS A 50 -5.23 18.45 3.39
CA HIS A 50 -5.09 17.72 4.65
C HIS A 50 -4.97 16.20 4.46
N GLU A 51 -5.33 15.69 3.28
CA GLU A 51 -5.25 14.29 2.87
C GLU A 51 -3.99 13.99 2.03
N GLY A 52 -3.14 15.00 1.80
CA GLY A 52 -1.87 14.88 1.07
C GLY A 52 -0.65 14.81 1.98
N GLU A 53 0.02 15.95 2.18
CA GLU A 53 1.28 16.05 2.92
C GLU A 53 1.21 15.49 4.35
N PRO A 54 0.17 15.77 5.16
CA PRO A 54 0.10 15.21 6.52
C PRO A 54 0.11 13.68 6.53
N VAL A 55 -0.55 13.06 5.55
CA VAL A 55 -0.62 11.61 5.41
C VAL A 55 0.71 11.04 4.95
N ALA A 56 1.38 11.70 4.00
CA ALA A 56 2.73 11.33 3.59
C ALA A 56 3.72 11.37 4.76
N LYS A 57 3.63 12.39 5.63
CA LYS A 57 4.45 12.50 6.85
C LYS A 57 4.12 11.40 7.88
N TRP A 58 2.86 11.03 8.04
CA TRP A 58 2.48 9.90 8.88
C TRP A 58 3.06 8.58 8.36
N LEU A 59 2.99 8.33 7.04
CA LEU A 59 3.59 7.16 6.39
C LEU A 59 5.11 7.11 6.62
N ASN A 60 5.81 8.25 6.49
CA ASN A 60 7.24 8.32 6.80
C ASN A 60 7.53 7.97 8.27
N ALA A 61 6.71 8.46 9.20
CA ALA A 61 6.89 8.19 10.63
C ALA A 61 6.76 6.69 10.99
N ILE A 62 6.10 5.89 10.14
CA ILE A 62 5.97 4.44 10.33
C ILE A 62 6.90 3.62 9.42
N GLY A 63 7.83 4.25 8.69
CA GLY A 63 8.84 3.56 7.87
C GLY A 63 8.42 3.30 6.42
N ILE A 64 7.52 4.11 5.85
CA ILE A 64 7.08 4.04 4.45
C ILE A 64 7.45 5.33 3.71
N SER A 65 8.13 5.22 2.56
CA SER A 65 8.29 6.36 1.64
C SER A 65 6.94 6.71 1.01
N ALA A 66 6.62 7.99 0.82
CA ALA A 66 5.30 8.39 0.33
C ALA A 66 5.39 9.29 -0.90
N PHE A 67 4.33 9.27 -1.72
CA PHE A 67 4.18 10.14 -2.88
C PHE A 67 2.79 10.73 -2.88
N VAL A 68 2.65 12.05 -2.77
CA VAL A 68 1.34 12.69 -2.96
C VAL A 68 1.10 12.83 -4.46
N LEU A 69 0.06 12.16 -4.96
CA LEU A 69 -0.32 12.20 -6.36
C LEU A 69 -1.16 13.44 -6.66
N HIS A 70 -0.64 14.30 -7.53
CA HIS A 70 -1.38 15.40 -8.13
C HIS A 70 -2.03 14.95 -9.43
N TYR A 71 -3.04 14.09 -9.31
CA TYR A 71 -3.85 13.62 -10.44
C TYR A 71 -4.76 14.74 -10.94
N ARG A 72 -5.10 14.68 -12.24
CA ARG A 72 -5.95 15.65 -12.91
C ARG A 72 -7.36 15.69 -12.31
N VAL A 73 -7.87 16.88 -12.07
CA VAL A 73 -9.26 17.11 -11.63
C VAL A 73 -10.03 17.81 -12.74
N THR A 74 -11.26 18.24 -12.47
CA THR A 74 -12.08 19.02 -13.40
C THR A 74 -11.24 20.11 -14.10
N PRO A 75 -11.35 20.28 -15.43
CA PRO A 75 -12.35 19.69 -16.34
C PRO A 75 -12.03 18.27 -16.82
N ALA A 76 -10.95 17.64 -16.38
CA ALA A 76 -10.60 16.28 -16.80
C ALA A 76 -11.64 15.25 -16.33
N GLN A 77 -11.99 14.34 -17.21
CA GLN A 77 -12.92 13.23 -16.96
C GLN A 77 -12.20 11.89 -17.11
N TYR A 78 -12.85 10.81 -16.69
CA TYR A 78 -12.40 9.44 -16.95
C TYR A 78 -12.09 9.24 -18.44
N PRO A 79 -10.92 8.65 -18.82
CA PRO A 79 -10.00 7.87 -17.96
C PRO A 79 -8.77 8.63 -17.44
N SER A 80 -8.73 9.97 -17.53
CA SER A 80 -7.53 10.77 -17.25
C SER A 80 -6.92 10.49 -15.88
N GLN A 81 -7.75 10.45 -14.83
CA GLN A 81 -7.33 10.21 -13.46
C GLN A 81 -6.75 8.82 -13.26
N LEU A 82 -7.40 7.80 -13.82
CA LEU A 82 -6.93 6.42 -13.73
C LEU A 82 -5.57 6.27 -14.42
N HIS A 83 -5.39 6.90 -15.58
CA HIS A 83 -4.10 6.94 -16.26
C HIS A 83 -3.02 7.64 -15.40
N ASP A 84 -3.35 8.71 -14.67
CA ASP A 84 -2.43 9.38 -13.73
C ASP A 84 -2.00 8.44 -12.60
N ALA A 85 -2.94 7.72 -11.99
CA ALA A 85 -2.65 6.76 -10.93
C ALA A 85 -1.77 5.60 -11.44
N GLN A 86 -2.15 4.99 -12.56
CA GLN A 86 -1.38 3.90 -13.18
C GLN A 86 0.03 4.36 -13.55
N ARG A 87 0.15 5.55 -14.18
CA ARG A 87 1.44 6.12 -14.56
C ARG A 87 2.33 6.40 -13.34
N ALA A 88 1.74 6.85 -12.23
CA ALA A 88 2.47 7.08 -10.98
C ALA A 88 3.06 5.76 -10.44
N ILE A 89 2.27 4.69 -10.38
CA ILE A 89 2.74 3.36 -9.95
C ILE A 89 3.91 2.90 -10.82
N ARG A 90 3.74 2.96 -12.14
CA ARG A 90 4.78 2.56 -13.10
C ARG A 90 6.06 3.39 -12.93
N THR A 91 5.92 4.70 -12.72
CA THR A 91 7.05 5.62 -12.56
C THR A 91 7.82 5.32 -11.28
N ILE A 92 7.13 5.08 -10.17
CA ILE A 92 7.78 4.72 -8.89
C ILE A 92 8.47 3.37 -8.99
N ARG A 93 7.85 2.36 -9.64
CA ARG A 93 8.52 1.08 -9.94
C ARG A 93 9.77 1.26 -10.78
N HIS A 94 9.66 2.02 -11.86
CA HIS A 94 10.77 2.27 -12.77
C HIS A 94 11.94 2.98 -12.09
N ARG A 95 11.65 3.94 -11.20
CA ARG A 95 12.64 4.74 -10.46
C ARG A 95 12.98 4.17 -9.09
N GLY A 96 12.59 2.93 -8.79
CA GLY A 96 12.77 2.30 -7.48
C GLY A 96 14.21 2.40 -6.95
N THR A 97 15.20 2.03 -7.76
CA THR A 97 16.62 2.14 -7.41
C THR A 97 17.06 3.58 -7.11
N GLU A 98 16.59 4.55 -7.91
CA GLU A 98 16.93 5.97 -7.74
C GLU A 98 16.35 6.53 -6.43
N TRP A 99 15.15 6.09 -6.06
CA TRP A 99 14.41 6.58 -4.91
C TRP A 99 14.56 5.70 -3.67
N ASN A 100 15.43 4.68 -3.72
CA ASN A 100 15.63 3.70 -2.66
C ASN A 100 14.31 3.01 -2.23
N ILE A 101 13.51 2.63 -3.22
CA ILE A 101 12.20 2.00 -3.07
C ILE A 101 12.22 0.58 -3.61
N ASP A 102 11.53 -0.30 -2.91
CA ASP A 102 11.31 -1.67 -3.32
C ASP A 102 10.18 -1.73 -4.37
N PRO A 103 10.46 -2.13 -5.62
CA PRO A 103 9.46 -2.13 -6.69
C PRO A 103 8.32 -3.15 -6.48
N GLU A 104 8.49 -4.10 -5.55
CA GLU A 104 7.50 -5.12 -5.19
C GLU A 104 6.68 -4.74 -3.94
N ARG A 105 6.92 -3.55 -3.36
CA ARG A 105 6.18 -3.03 -2.21
C ARG A 105 5.70 -1.60 -2.45
N ILE A 106 4.88 -1.41 -3.48
CA ILE A 106 4.27 -0.14 -3.84
C ILE A 106 2.75 -0.21 -3.68
N GLY A 107 2.23 0.44 -2.65
CA GLY A 107 0.81 0.54 -2.38
C GLY A 107 0.19 1.86 -2.83
N MET A 108 -1.13 1.94 -2.73
CA MET A 108 -1.86 3.21 -2.80
C MET A 108 -2.72 3.42 -1.56
N LEU A 109 -2.88 4.68 -1.18
CA LEU A 109 -3.77 5.12 -0.11
C LEU A 109 -4.65 6.23 -0.64
N GLY A 110 -5.96 6.04 -0.65
CA GLY A 110 -6.91 7.00 -1.21
C GLY A 110 -8.00 7.42 -0.24
N PHE A 111 -8.39 8.70 -0.27
CA PHE A 111 -9.47 9.26 0.53
C PHE A 111 -10.67 9.66 -0.34
N SER A 112 -11.91 9.31 0.03
CA SER A 112 -13.12 9.77 -0.68
C SER A 112 -13.04 9.49 -2.21
N ALA A 113 -13.05 10.52 -3.06
CA ALA A 113 -12.82 10.40 -4.51
C ALA A 113 -11.40 9.91 -4.89
N GLY A 114 -10.38 10.22 -4.10
CA GLY A 114 -9.07 9.59 -4.20
C GLY A 114 -9.08 8.12 -3.78
N GLY A 115 -9.99 7.74 -2.88
CA GLY A 115 -10.30 6.35 -2.52
C GLY A 115 -10.88 5.60 -3.72
N HIS A 116 -11.82 6.21 -4.44
CA HIS A 116 -12.33 5.69 -5.70
C HIS A 116 -11.23 5.55 -6.77
N LEU A 117 -10.32 6.52 -6.85
CA LEU A 117 -9.19 6.43 -7.78
C LEU A 117 -8.24 5.26 -7.43
N ALA A 118 -7.91 5.10 -6.15
CA ALA A 118 -7.08 4.00 -5.67
C ALA A 118 -7.76 2.64 -5.85
N SER A 119 -9.08 2.53 -5.62
CA SER A 119 -9.82 1.29 -5.88
C SER A 119 -9.84 0.95 -7.36
N MET A 120 -10.11 1.91 -8.25
CA MET A 120 -10.04 1.70 -9.71
C MET A 120 -8.64 1.23 -10.14
N ALA A 121 -7.58 1.83 -9.61
CA ALA A 121 -6.21 1.40 -9.93
C ALA A 121 -5.92 -0.04 -9.47
N GLY A 122 -6.47 -0.47 -8.34
CA GLY A 122 -6.35 -1.84 -7.85
C GLY A 122 -7.33 -2.86 -8.45
N THR A 123 -8.32 -2.45 -9.23
CA THR A 123 -9.25 -3.35 -9.94
C THR A 123 -9.15 -3.28 -11.46
N SER A 124 -8.42 -2.29 -12.00
CA SER A 124 -8.25 -2.06 -13.43
C SER A 124 -6.79 -1.78 -13.75
N PHE A 125 -5.91 -2.73 -13.43
CA PHE A 125 -4.48 -2.67 -13.72
C PHE A 125 -4.08 -3.59 -14.87
N ASP A 126 -2.85 -3.42 -15.36
CA ASP A 126 -2.19 -4.36 -16.27
C ASP A 126 -0.74 -4.63 -15.82
N ASN A 127 -0.12 -5.64 -16.43
CA ASN A 127 1.23 -6.08 -16.11
C ASN A 127 2.34 -5.26 -16.80
N GLY A 128 1.98 -4.20 -17.51
CA GLY A 128 2.88 -3.45 -18.38
C GLY A 128 3.03 -4.09 -19.76
N ASN A 129 3.68 -3.35 -20.65
CA ASN A 129 4.00 -3.79 -22.00
C ASN A 129 5.52 -3.85 -22.19
N PRO A 130 6.17 -5.04 -22.16
CA PRO A 130 7.62 -5.17 -22.32
C PRO A 130 8.19 -4.56 -23.62
N GLN A 131 7.35 -4.38 -24.64
CA GLN A 131 7.72 -3.81 -25.95
C GLN A 131 7.41 -2.31 -26.05
N ALA A 132 6.97 -1.66 -24.97
CA ALA A 132 6.68 -0.23 -25.00
C ALA A 132 7.95 0.59 -25.26
N ASN A 133 7.81 1.61 -26.13
CA ASN A 133 8.87 2.56 -26.42
C ASN A 133 9.25 3.35 -25.16
N ASP A 134 8.25 3.80 -24.40
CA ASP A 134 8.46 4.41 -23.08
C ASP A 134 8.82 3.32 -22.06
N PRO A 135 10.03 3.37 -21.44
CA PRO A 135 10.45 2.40 -20.44
C PRO A 135 9.51 2.29 -19.23
N ILE A 136 8.81 3.38 -18.87
CA ILE A 136 7.88 3.38 -17.73
C ILE A 136 6.67 2.49 -18.04
N GLU A 137 6.16 2.48 -19.27
CA GLU A 137 5.02 1.66 -19.69
C GLU A 137 5.31 0.15 -19.69
N ARG A 138 6.58 -0.25 -19.49
CA ARG A 138 6.97 -1.66 -19.37
C ARG A 138 6.67 -2.27 -18.01
N TYR A 139 6.52 -1.44 -16.98
CA TYR A 139 6.25 -1.89 -15.61
C TYR A 139 4.77 -2.10 -15.37
N SER A 140 4.41 -3.03 -14.49
CA SER A 140 3.03 -3.22 -14.04
C SER A 140 2.46 -1.97 -13.38
N SER A 141 1.16 -1.71 -13.58
CA SER A 141 0.41 -0.67 -12.86
C SER A 141 -0.38 -1.22 -11.67
N ARG A 142 -0.23 -2.50 -11.30
CA ARG A 142 -0.95 -3.11 -10.18
C ARG A 142 -0.34 -2.64 -8.85
N PRO A 143 -1.06 -1.98 -7.93
CA PRO A 143 -0.53 -1.72 -6.59
C PRO A 143 -0.45 -3.02 -5.78
N ASP A 144 0.51 -3.11 -4.86
CA ASP A 144 0.77 -4.30 -4.05
C ASP A 144 -0.16 -4.39 -2.83
N VAL A 145 -0.64 -3.24 -2.36
CA VAL A 145 -1.64 -3.08 -1.29
C VAL A 145 -2.50 -1.83 -1.53
N LEU A 146 -3.73 -1.82 -1.03
CA LEU A 146 -4.59 -0.64 -1.01
C LEU A 146 -5.01 -0.26 0.41
N VAL A 147 -5.01 1.04 0.71
CA VAL A 147 -5.61 1.62 1.92
C VAL A 147 -6.70 2.61 1.48
N LEU A 148 -7.95 2.35 1.83
CA LEU A 148 -9.10 3.10 1.37
C LEU A 148 -9.82 3.76 2.54
N CYS A 149 -9.78 5.09 2.59
CA CYS A 149 -10.31 5.89 3.68
C CYS A 149 -11.60 6.56 3.24
N TYR A 150 -12.73 6.22 3.88
CA TYR A 150 -14.09 6.63 3.55
C TYR A 150 -14.32 6.72 2.02
N PRO A 151 -13.98 5.64 1.27
CA PRO A 151 -13.87 5.69 -0.17
C PRO A 151 -15.25 5.77 -0.82
N LEU A 152 -15.37 6.59 -1.87
CA LEU A 152 -16.40 6.33 -2.88
C LEU A 152 -15.99 5.05 -3.63
N ILE A 153 -16.91 4.13 -3.86
CA ILE A 153 -16.65 2.84 -4.52
C ILE A 153 -17.59 2.64 -5.70
N THR A 154 -18.89 2.83 -5.48
CA THR A 154 -19.91 2.57 -6.52
C THR A 154 -20.29 3.86 -7.26
N MET A 155 -20.60 3.71 -8.55
CA MET A 155 -21.28 4.73 -9.35
C MET A 155 -22.79 4.48 -9.49
N GLY A 156 -23.30 3.46 -8.79
CA GLY A 156 -24.70 3.08 -8.73
C GLY A 156 -25.51 3.84 -7.68
N GLU A 157 -26.39 3.12 -6.98
CA GLU A 157 -27.38 3.66 -6.03
C GLU A 157 -26.75 4.50 -4.89
N PHE A 158 -25.67 4.00 -4.28
CA PHE A 158 -25.00 4.63 -3.14
C PHE A 158 -23.88 5.61 -3.54
N THR A 159 -23.90 6.09 -4.77
CA THR A 159 -22.88 7.01 -5.28
C THR A 159 -23.04 8.42 -4.72
N ASN A 160 -21.97 9.22 -4.81
CA ASN A 160 -22.06 10.66 -4.69
C ASN A 160 -22.33 11.29 -6.07
N ALA A 161 -23.52 11.83 -6.28
CA ALA A 161 -23.95 12.35 -7.58
C ALA A 161 -23.04 13.46 -8.14
N SER A 162 -22.48 14.30 -7.28
CA SER A 162 -21.54 15.36 -7.71
C SER A 162 -20.23 14.75 -8.22
N CYS A 163 -19.63 13.83 -7.48
CA CYS A 163 -18.42 13.13 -7.91
C CYS A 163 -18.64 12.40 -9.25
N LYS A 164 -19.77 11.69 -9.36
CA LYS A 164 -20.18 10.98 -10.58
C LYS A 164 -20.29 11.92 -11.78
N SER A 165 -20.96 13.06 -11.60
CA SER A 165 -21.14 14.05 -12.65
C SER A 165 -19.82 14.65 -13.13
N VAL A 166 -18.91 14.99 -12.21
CA VAL A 166 -17.59 15.52 -12.56
C VAL A 166 -16.74 14.49 -13.28
N LEU A 167 -16.72 13.24 -12.82
CA LEU A 167 -15.87 12.19 -13.38
C LEU A 167 -16.36 11.72 -14.77
N MET A 168 -17.67 11.60 -14.95
CA MET A 168 -18.27 10.99 -16.14
C MET A 168 -18.81 12.01 -17.15
N GLY A 169 -19.05 13.25 -16.73
CA GLY A 169 -19.62 14.30 -17.56
C GLY A 169 -20.99 13.91 -18.12
N GLU A 170 -21.19 14.15 -19.42
CA GLU A 170 -22.41 13.79 -20.15
C GLU A 170 -22.69 12.27 -20.15
N ARG A 171 -21.67 11.45 -19.89
CA ARG A 171 -21.78 9.98 -19.82
C ARG A 171 -22.23 9.46 -18.45
N GLN A 172 -22.61 10.32 -17.51
CA GLN A 172 -23.02 9.91 -16.16
C GLN A 172 -24.22 8.95 -16.11
N ASN A 173 -25.01 8.87 -17.19
CA ASN A 173 -26.15 7.94 -17.30
C ASN A 173 -25.83 6.69 -18.15
N ASP A 174 -24.60 6.55 -18.65
CA ASP A 174 -24.17 5.34 -19.37
C ASP A 174 -24.05 4.18 -18.38
N SER A 175 -24.94 3.19 -18.51
CA SER A 175 -24.96 2.02 -17.64
C SER A 175 -23.67 1.23 -17.71
N ALA A 176 -23.05 1.07 -18.88
CA ALA A 176 -21.82 0.29 -19.01
C ALA A 176 -20.66 1.02 -18.31
N LEU A 177 -20.62 2.36 -18.40
CA LEU A 177 -19.63 3.16 -17.69
C LEU A 177 -19.86 3.17 -16.18
N ILE A 178 -21.12 3.19 -15.73
CA ILE A 178 -21.46 3.03 -14.31
C ILE A 178 -20.96 1.69 -13.78
N GLU A 179 -21.23 0.59 -14.50
CA GLU A 179 -20.75 -0.74 -14.13
C GLU A 179 -19.21 -0.78 -14.09
N LEU A 180 -18.55 -0.24 -15.11
CA LEU A 180 -17.09 -0.21 -15.23
C LEU A 180 -16.42 0.57 -14.09
N LEU A 181 -16.98 1.72 -13.71
CA LEU A 181 -16.42 2.57 -12.67
C LEU A 181 -16.86 2.16 -11.26
N SER A 182 -17.80 1.24 -11.11
CA SER A 182 -18.17 0.71 -9.80
C SER A 182 -17.16 -0.37 -9.38
N SER A 183 -16.19 -0.01 -8.54
CA SER A 183 -15.02 -0.86 -8.27
C SER A 183 -15.40 -2.20 -7.63
N GLU A 184 -16.51 -2.28 -6.90
CA GLU A 184 -17.06 -3.53 -6.35
C GLU A 184 -17.45 -4.57 -7.41
N LYS A 185 -17.66 -4.12 -8.64
CA LYS A 185 -18.01 -4.97 -9.78
C LYS A 185 -16.79 -5.40 -10.60
N GLN A 186 -15.63 -4.81 -10.32
CA GLN A 186 -14.37 -5.05 -11.02
C GLN A 186 -13.38 -5.90 -10.21
N VAL A 187 -13.76 -6.37 -9.02
CA VAL A 187 -12.91 -7.23 -8.19
C VAL A 187 -12.63 -8.56 -8.90
N THR A 188 -11.38 -9.01 -8.81
CA THR A 188 -10.94 -10.34 -9.26
C THR A 188 -10.06 -10.98 -8.19
N GLU A 189 -9.63 -12.23 -8.40
CA GLU A 189 -8.68 -12.90 -7.49
C GLU A 189 -7.31 -12.19 -7.44
N GLU A 190 -6.99 -11.40 -8.48
CA GLU A 190 -5.73 -10.66 -8.60
C GLU A 190 -5.77 -9.28 -7.91
N THR A 191 -6.94 -8.81 -7.46
CA THR A 191 -7.08 -7.57 -6.69
C THR A 191 -6.18 -7.63 -5.45
N PRO A 192 -5.37 -6.60 -5.16
CA PRO A 192 -4.41 -6.65 -4.05
C PRO A 192 -5.11 -6.65 -2.69
N PRO A 193 -4.40 -7.03 -1.61
CA PRO A 193 -4.91 -6.90 -0.26
C PRO A 193 -5.33 -5.47 0.08
N ILE A 194 -6.45 -5.33 0.79
CA ILE A 194 -7.07 -4.02 1.06
C ILE A 194 -7.27 -3.79 2.56
N PHE A 195 -6.89 -2.63 3.05
CA PHE A 195 -7.37 -2.06 4.30
C PHE A 195 -8.40 -0.98 3.98
N MET A 196 -9.54 -0.97 4.64
CA MET A 196 -10.54 0.08 4.45
C MET A 196 -11.17 0.54 5.76
N TRP A 197 -11.53 1.82 5.85
CA TRP A 197 -12.28 2.32 6.98
C TRP A 197 -13.27 3.42 6.60
N ILE A 198 -14.36 3.55 7.34
CA ILE A 198 -15.39 4.60 7.18
C ILE A 198 -16.16 4.77 8.50
N THR A 199 -16.90 5.87 8.65
CA THR A 199 -17.89 6.06 9.72
C THR A 199 -19.29 5.64 9.24
N ALA A 200 -20.09 5.02 10.10
CA ALA A 200 -21.38 4.46 9.71
C ALA A 200 -22.42 5.53 9.33
N ASP A 201 -22.27 6.74 9.88
CA ASP A 201 -23.16 7.88 9.65
C ASP A 201 -22.61 8.92 8.66
N ASP A 202 -21.59 8.55 7.86
CA ASP A 202 -20.99 9.44 6.86
C ASP A 202 -22.06 10.03 5.92
N PRO A 203 -22.31 11.35 5.95
CA PRO A 203 -23.41 11.95 5.22
C PRO A 203 -23.09 12.23 3.74
N VAL A 204 -21.85 12.02 3.30
CA VAL A 204 -21.37 12.38 1.95
C VAL A 204 -21.13 11.13 1.11
N VAL A 205 -20.53 10.10 1.69
CA VAL A 205 -20.27 8.81 1.07
C VAL A 205 -20.79 7.73 2.01
N GLN A 206 -21.90 7.10 1.64
CA GLN A 206 -22.57 6.15 2.52
C GLN A 206 -21.74 4.88 2.73
N ALA A 207 -21.83 4.29 3.94
CA ALA A 207 -21.05 3.12 4.36
C ALA A 207 -21.22 1.89 3.45
N GLU A 208 -22.33 1.81 2.70
CA GLU A 208 -22.59 0.81 1.68
C GLU A 208 -21.48 0.70 0.65
N ASN A 209 -20.76 1.80 0.36
CA ASN A 209 -19.58 1.75 -0.51
C ASN A 209 -18.54 0.75 -0.01
N CYS A 210 -18.22 0.77 1.29
CA CYS A 210 -17.31 -0.20 1.91
C CYS A 210 -17.95 -1.60 2.04
N LEU A 211 -19.22 -1.68 2.44
CA LEU A 211 -19.90 -2.96 2.66
C LEU A 211 -20.03 -3.77 1.36
N MET A 212 -20.39 -3.13 0.25
CA MET A 212 -20.46 -3.77 -1.06
C MET A 212 -19.08 -4.22 -1.54
N PHE A 213 -18.05 -3.39 -1.32
CA PHE A 213 -16.68 -3.75 -1.70
C PHE A 213 -16.16 -4.94 -0.90
N ALA A 214 -16.36 -4.95 0.43
CA ALA A 214 -16.01 -6.06 1.30
C ALA A 214 -16.71 -7.36 0.90
N ALA A 215 -18.00 -7.29 0.52
CA ALA A 215 -18.73 -8.46 0.01
C ALA A 215 -18.13 -9.00 -1.30
N ALA A 216 -17.73 -8.12 -2.23
CA ALA A 216 -17.06 -8.50 -3.47
C ALA A 216 -15.68 -9.11 -3.21
N LEU A 217 -14.84 -8.49 -2.37
CA LEU A 217 -13.53 -9.01 -1.98
C LEU A 217 -13.65 -10.40 -1.35
N ARG A 218 -14.63 -10.59 -0.45
CA ARG A 218 -14.90 -11.89 0.16
C ARG A 218 -15.27 -12.95 -0.88
N LYS A 219 -16.12 -12.60 -1.86
CA LYS A 219 -16.55 -13.50 -2.95
C LYS A 219 -15.35 -14.00 -3.77
N PHE A 220 -14.39 -13.13 -4.07
CA PHE A 220 -13.17 -13.46 -4.82
C PHE A 220 -11.99 -13.89 -3.93
N ARG A 221 -12.22 -14.09 -2.62
CA ARG A 221 -11.21 -14.52 -1.63
C ARG A 221 -9.99 -13.59 -1.55
N VAL A 222 -10.17 -12.33 -1.90
CA VAL A 222 -9.15 -11.29 -1.71
C VAL A 222 -9.04 -10.99 -0.22
N SER A 223 -7.82 -10.85 0.29
CA SER A 223 -7.60 -10.58 1.70
C SER A 223 -7.90 -9.11 2.01
N PHE A 224 -8.74 -8.85 3.00
CA PHE A 224 -9.05 -7.47 3.39
C PHE A 224 -9.23 -7.32 4.90
N GLU A 225 -9.07 -6.09 5.37
CA GLU A 225 -9.41 -5.64 6.73
C GLU A 225 -10.33 -4.41 6.60
N MET A 226 -11.40 -4.36 7.39
CA MET A 226 -12.39 -3.28 7.34
C MET A 226 -12.71 -2.80 8.75
N HIS A 227 -12.70 -1.48 8.95
CA HIS A 227 -13.10 -0.82 10.19
C HIS A 227 -14.28 0.13 9.93
N LEU A 228 -15.44 -0.19 10.49
CA LEU A 228 -16.62 0.67 10.46
C LEU A 228 -16.80 1.29 11.84
N PHE A 229 -16.48 2.59 11.97
CA PHE A 229 -16.65 3.32 13.22
C PHE A 229 -18.08 3.85 13.35
N GLU A 230 -18.58 4.05 14.57
CA GLU A 230 -20.00 4.37 14.78
C GLU A 230 -20.38 5.72 14.19
N SER A 231 -19.56 6.75 14.44
CA SER A 231 -19.90 8.12 14.07
C SER A 231 -18.68 8.96 13.73
N GLY A 232 -18.85 9.90 12.80
CA GLY A 232 -17.91 10.98 12.51
C GLY A 232 -18.16 11.59 11.13
N PRO A 233 -17.80 12.87 10.92
CA PRO A 233 -18.03 13.55 9.64
C PRO A 233 -17.20 12.94 8.51
N HIS A 234 -17.62 13.16 7.26
CA HIS A 234 -16.80 12.84 6.10
C HIS A 234 -15.49 13.63 6.10
N GLY A 235 -14.42 13.05 5.55
CA GLY A 235 -13.18 13.79 5.28
C GLY A 235 -12.28 14.02 6.50
N LEU A 236 -12.33 13.13 7.50
CA LEU A 236 -11.56 13.21 8.74
C LEU A 236 -10.02 13.16 8.58
N GLY A 237 -9.51 12.72 7.42
CA GLY A 237 -8.09 12.56 7.15
C GLY A 237 -7.42 11.60 8.14
N LEU A 238 -6.38 12.06 8.83
CA LEU A 238 -5.74 11.32 9.93
C LEU A 238 -6.63 11.14 11.17
N ALA A 239 -7.79 11.80 11.22
CA ALA A 239 -8.75 11.75 12.33
C ALA A 239 -8.14 12.13 13.69
N SER A 240 -7.09 12.95 13.71
CA SER A 240 -6.40 13.36 14.94
C SER A 240 -7.37 14.06 15.91
N GLY A 241 -7.60 13.44 17.06
CA GLY A 241 -8.51 13.97 18.09
C GLY A 241 -9.97 13.52 17.94
N ASP A 242 -10.31 12.76 16.90
CA ASP A 242 -11.61 12.08 16.83
C ASP A 242 -11.71 10.99 17.92
N ARG A 243 -12.90 10.74 18.46
CA ARG A 243 -13.09 9.80 19.58
C ARG A 243 -12.67 8.37 19.22
N GLU A 244 -13.05 7.89 18.05
CA GLU A 244 -12.91 6.48 17.66
C GLU A 244 -12.05 6.33 16.42
N ALA A 245 -12.34 7.11 15.38
CA ALA A 245 -11.69 6.99 14.08
C ALA A 245 -10.19 7.27 14.16
N GLN A 246 -9.71 8.06 15.15
CA GLN A 246 -8.26 8.26 15.38
C GLN A 246 -7.46 6.95 15.46
N ALA A 247 -8.10 5.84 15.82
CA ALA A 247 -7.46 4.53 15.90
C ALA A 247 -7.05 3.96 14.53
N TRP A 248 -7.64 4.42 13.42
CA TRP A 248 -7.46 3.84 12.09
C TRP A 248 -5.98 3.80 11.66
N THR A 249 -5.19 4.81 12.01
CA THR A 249 -3.77 4.90 11.64
C THR A 249 -2.94 3.79 12.29
N LYS A 250 -3.17 3.50 13.57
CA LYS A 250 -2.50 2.41 14.30
C LYS A 250 -2.93 1.03 13.81
N LEU A 251 -4.22 0.89 13.47
CA LEU A 251 -4.76 -0.34 12.88
C LEU A 251 -4.14 -0.60 11.50
N CYS A 252 -4.05 0.43 10.66
CA CYS A 252 -3.41 0.36 9.34
C CYS A 252 -1.92 0.03 9.45
N GLU A 253 -1.21 0.61 10.42
CA GLU A 253 0.21 0.27 10.68
C GLU A 253 0.37 -1.21 11.07
N ALA A 254 -0.47 -1.71 11.98
CA ALA A 254 -0.46 -3.12 12.36
C ALA A 254 -0.78 -4.04 11.17
N TRP A 255 -1.73 -3.63 10.33
CA TRP A 255 -2.05 -4.33 9.09
C TRP A 255 -0.85 -4.36 8.12
N PHE A 256 -0.18 -3.24 7.86
CA PHE A 256 1.04 -3.22 7.03
C PHE A 256 2.12 -4.17 7.56
N LYS A 257 2.34 -4.22 8.88
CA LYS A 257 3.28 -5.17 9.51
C LYS A 257 2.86 -6.62 9.31
N SER A 258 1.57 -6.94 9.46
CA SER A 258 1.03 -8.29 9.26
C SER A 258 1.22 -8.80 7.82
N ARG A 259 1.34 -7.88 6.85
CA ARG A 259 1.57 -8.18 5.43
C ARG A 259 3.05 -8.24 5.05
N ASN A 260 3.96 -8.04 6.01
CA ASN A 260 5.39 -7.79 5.75
C ASN A 260 5.61 -6.63 4.75
N PHE A 261 4.65 -5.70 4.64
CA PHE A 261 4.79 -4.52 3.80
C PHE A 261 5.78 -3.54 4.44
N LEU A 262 5.59 -3.33 5.74
CA LEU A 262 6.62 -2.80 6.61
C LEU A 262 7.61 -3.92 6.94
N LEU A 263 8.89 -3.69 6.64
CA LEU A 263 9.95 -4.45 7.29
C LEU A 263 9.89 -4.04 8.75
N VAL A 264 9.23 -4.88 9.55
CA VAL A 264 9.48 -4.87 10.98
C VAL A 264 10.97 -5.12 11.08
N GLU A 265 11.72 -4.25 11.77
CA GLU A 265 12.96 -4.71 12.42
C GLU A 265 12.50 -5.90 13.26
N ARG A 266 12.54 -7.11 12.68
CA ARG A 266 12.53 -8.32 13.46
C ARG A 266 13.83 -8.19 14.20
N VAL A 267 13.75 -7.72 15.45
CA VAL A 267 14.87 -7.74 16.36
C VAL A 267 15.32 -9.19 16.39
N ILE A 268 16.33 -9.52 15.58
CA ILE A 268 16.92 -10.83 15.62
C ILE A 268 17.73 -10.86 16.90
N ASP A 269 17.14 -11.49 17.90
CA ASP A 269 17.74 -11.73 19.20
C ASP A 269 17.77 -13.23 19.51
N GLU A 270 18.27 -13.55 20.70
CA GLU A 270 18.41 -14.91 21.18
C GLU A 270 17.05 -15.64 21.32
N TYR A 271 15.92 -14.94 21.33
CA TYR A 271 14.59 -15.52 21.47
C TYR A 271 13.92 -15.81 20.12
N THR A 272 14.50 -15.35 19.01
CA THR A 272 14.00 -15.64 17.65
C THR A 272 14.13 -17.14 17.34
N THR A 273 13.09 -17.75 16.74
CA THR A 273 13.09 -19.20 16.47
C THR A 273 13.90 -19.58 15.24
N VAL A 274 14.45 -20.79 15.24
CA VAL A 274 15.17 -21.36 14.09
C VAL A 274 14.29 -21.35 12.83
N GLY A 275 12.99 -21.64 12.96
CA GLY A 275 12.04 -21.58 11.85
C GLY A 275 11.86 -20.18 11.29
N GLN A 276 11.77 -19.16 12.15
CA GLN A 276 11.67 -17.76 11.73
C GLN A 276 12.94 -17.30 11.00
N LEU A 277 14.11 -17.74 11.46
CA LEU A 277 15.40 -17.40 10.85
C LEU A 277 15.61 -18.11 9.50
N LEU A 278 15.12 -19.35 9.35
CA LEU A 278 15.18 -20.07 8.07
C LEU A 278 14.19 -19.54 7.03
N ALA A 279 13.06 -18.99 7.46
CA ALA A 279 12.07 -18.38 6.57
C ALA A 279 12.51 -17.00 6.03
N ASN A 280 13.65 -16.47 6.48
CA ASN A 280 14.16 -15.18 6.07
C ASN A 280 15.46 -15.36 5.27
N ASP A 281 15.49 -14.80 4.06
CA ASP A 281 16.57 -14.98 3.08
C ASP A 281 17.91 -14.36 3.54
N TYR A 282 17.88 -13.38 4.45
CA TYR A 282 19.07 -12.79 5.04
C TYR A 282 19.67 -13.66 6.16
N SER A 283 18.84 -14.14 7.09
CA SER A 283 19.32 -14.95 8.22
C SER A 283 19.64 -16.39 7.84
N ARG A 284 19.00 -16.95 6.80
CA ARG A 284 19.22 -18.32 6.36
C ARG A 284 20.71 -18.62 6.03
N PRO A 285 21.44 -17.81 5.23
CA PRO A 285 22.87 -18.01 4.99
C PRO A 285 23.72 -17.99 6.27
N VAL A 286 23.33 -17.20 7.28
CA VAL A 286 24.02 -17.17 8.57
C VAL A 286 23.85 -18.51 9.31
N LEU A 287 22.63 -19.07 9.33
CA LEU A 287 22.39 -20.39 9.92
C LEU A 287 23.09 -21.50 9.14
N GLU A 288 23.10 -21.45 7.81
CA GLU A 288 23.79 -22.44 6.97
C GLU A 288 25.30 -22.46 7.23
N ARG A 289 25.90 -21.31 7.50
CA ARG A 289 27.32 -21.19 7.86
C ARG A 289 27.63 -21.70 9.27
N TYR A 290 26.84 -21.32 10.27
CA TYR A 290 27.18 -21.62 11.67
C TYR A 290 26.61 -22.96 12.17
N LEU A 291 25.49 -23.40 11.63
CA LEU A 291 24.72 -24.56 12.09
C LEU A 291 24.36 -25.53 10.95
N PRO A 292 25.28 -25.90 10.03
CA PRO A 292 24.97 -26.77 8.89
C PRO A 292 24.41 -28.14 9.32
N ASP A 293 24.96 -28.72 10.39
CA ASP A 293 24.52 -30.02 10.91
C ASP A 293 23.10 -29.98 11.49
N LEU A 294 22.70 -28.82 12.03
CA LEU A 294 21.33 -28.60 12.48
C LEU A 294 20.35 -28.69 11.32
N LEU A 295 20.69 -28.07 10.20
CA LEU A 295 19.86 -28.01 9.01
C LEU A 295 19.79 -29.35 8.28
N ALA A 296 20.86 -30.13 8.36
CA ALA A 296 20.89 -31.52 7.89
C ALA A 296 20.19 -32.50 8.84
N SER A 297 19.75 -32.06 10.02
CA SER A 297 19.15 -32.95 11.01
C SER A 297 17.82 -33.53 10.53
N PRO A 298 17.57 -34.84 10.70
CA PRO A 298 16.27 -35.44 10.41
C PRO A 298 15.15 -34.92 11.34
N LYS A 299 15.52 -34.17 12.40
CA LYS A 299 14.58 -33.54 13.35
C LYS A 299 14.36 -32.05 13.07
N ILE A 300 14.82 -31.52 11.94
CA ILE A 300 14.77 -30.07 11.65
C ILE A 300 13.38 -29.48 11.82
N ASP A 301 12.32 -30.20 11.46
CA ASP A 301 10.94 -29.70 11.60
C ASP A 301 10.51 -29.50 13.05
N TYR A 302 11.01 -30.31 13.97
CA TYR A 302 10.82 -30.11 15.41
C TYR A 302 11.69 -28.96 15.93
N ILE A 303 12.93 -28.87 15.45
CA ILE A 303 13.92 -27.88 15.88
C ILE A 303 13.53 -26.46 15.48
N LYS A 304 12.81 -26.28 14.36
CA LYS A 304 12.28 -24.98 13.91
C LYS A 304 11.46 -24.24 14.97
N ALA A 305 10.87 -24.97 15.93
CA ALA A 305 10.08 -24.38 17.00
C ALA A 305 10.92 -23.76 18.15
N PHE A 306 12.21 -24.08 18.23
CA PHE A 306 13.08 -23.59 19.30
C PHE A 306 13.65 -22.21 18.99
N SER A 307 13.78 -21.38 20.02
CA SER A 307 14.61 -20.16 19.97
C SER A 307 16.09 -20.51 19.91
N LEU A 308 16.94 -19.59 19.42
CA LEU A 308 18.39 -19.75 19.50
C LEU A 308 18.85 -20.01 20.95
N LYS A 309 18.33 -19.26 21.91
CA LYS A 309 18.63 -19.45 23.33
C LYS A 309 18.25 -20.83 23.84
N SER A 310 17.05 -21.29 23.50
CA SER A 310 16.58 -22.63 23.91
C SER A 310 17.39 -23.74 23.26
N LEU A 311 17.81 -23.55 22.01
CA LEU A 311 18.67 -24.49 21.29
C LEU A 311 20.07 -24.56 21.93
N PHE A 312 20.62 -23.41 22.32
CA PHE A 312 21.96 -23.32 22.90
C PHE A 312 22.03 -23.69 24.39
N ASN A 313 20.88 -23.78 25.07
CA ASN A 313 20.78 -24.36 26.40
C ASN A 313 20.69 -25.90 26.39
N LEU A 314 20.64 -26.54 25.22
CA LEU A 314 20.74 -27.99 25.13
C LEU A 314 22.15 -28.43 25.54
N SER A 315 22.25 -29.50 26.32
CA SER A 315 23.53 -30.07 26.77
C SER A 315 24.25 -30.80 25.62
N ASP A 316 24.51 -30.09 24.53
CA ASP A 316 25.22 -30.57 23.34
C ASP A 316 26.48 -29.70 23.13
N PRO A 317 27.68 -30.32 23.03
CA PRO A 317 28.94 -29.59 22.87
C PRO A 317 28.99 -28.67 21.64
N MET A 318 28.12 -28.88 20.65
CA MET A 318 28.05 -28.08 19.43
C MET A 318 27.50 -26.67 19.65
N PHE A 319 26.79 -26.43 20.75
CA PHE A 319 26.12 -25.17 21.04
C PHE A 319 26.74 -24.47 22.26
N THR A 320 27.70 -23.58 21.99
CA THR A 320 28.38 -22.78 23.03
C THR A 320 27.87 -21.34 23.06
N ASP A 321 27.94 -20.70 24.22
CA ASP A 321 27.57 -19.27 24.38
C ASP A 321 28.37 -18.35 23.44
N GLU A 322 29.64 -18.67 23.20
CA GLU A 322 30.49 -17.94 22.25
C GLU A 322 29.96 -18.04 20.82
N LYS A 323 29.55 -19.24 20.40
CA LYS A 323 28.98 -19.47 19.08
C LYS A 323 27.60 -18.82 18.95
N LEU A 324 26.80 -18.78 20.02
CA LEU A 324 25.55 -18.01 20.05
C LEU A 324 25.82 -16.52 19.87
N ALA A 325 26.82 -15.96 20.56
CA ALA A 325 27.19 -14.56 20.45
C ALA A 325 27.64 -14.19 19.03
N ASP A 326 28.44 -15.03 18.38
CA ASP A 326 28.88 -14.84 16.99
C ASP A 326 27.71 -14.89 16.00
N ILE A 327 26.80 -15.86 16.16
CA ILE A 327 25.58 -15.95 15.35
C ILE A 327 24.73 -14.68 15.52
N LEU A 328 24.49 -14.24 16.75
CA LEU A 328 23.69 -13.03 17.02
C LEU A 328 24.35 -11.77 16.48
N LYS A 329 25.68 -11.67 16.57
CA LYS A 329 26.44 -10.57 15.98
C LYS A 329 26.25 -10.51 14.48
N ASP A 330 26.38 -11.64 13.78
CA ASP A 330 26.29 -11.68 12.33
C ASP A 330 24.85 -11.50 11.83
N LEU A 331 23.87 -12.07 12.54
CA LEU A 331 22.45 -11.81 12.30
C LEU A 331 22.10 -10.34 12.46
N LYS A 332 22.62 -9.66 13.50
CA LYS A 332 22.43 -8.22 13.70
C LYS A 332 23.21 -7.37 12.70
N SER A 333 24.34 -7.87 12.19
CA SER A 333 25.24 -7.09 11.32
C SER A 333 24.72 -6.87 9.90
N GLY A 334 23.77 -7.67 9.43
CA GLY A 334 23.06 -7.40 8.18
C GLY A 334 21.54 -7.49 8.29
N ALA A 335 21.02 -7.49 9.51
CA ALA A 335 19.83 -6.68 9.78
C ALA A 335 20.12 -5.15 9.69
N LYS A 336 21.40 -4.78 9.58
CA LYS A 336 21.96 -3.43 9.35
C LYS A 336 22.65 -3.30 7.98
N LYS A 337 22.21 -4.03 6.96
CA LYS A 337 22.69 -3.95 5.58
C LYS A 337 21.50 -4.11 4.65
#